data_AF-F3Z0L7-F1
#
_entry.id   AF-F3Z0L7-F1
#
_cell.length_a   1.000
_cell.length_b   1.000
_cell.length_c   1.000
_cell.angle_alpha   90.00
_cell.angle_beta   90.00
_cell.angle_gamma   90.00
#
_symmetry.space_group_name_H-M   'P 1'
#
loop_
_entity.id
_entity.type
_entity.pdbx_description
1 polymer ?
#
loop_
_entity_poly.entity_id
_entity_poly.type
_entity_poly.pdbx_seq_one_letter_code
_entity_poly.pdbx_strand_id
1 'polypeptide(L)' 'MITTQEFTSALKEKMPDLFQKDYDARDTVDIIFACIPRALKNADTVDIPGIGQISAHSEGARKQVKFKPS' A
#
# COMPACT_ATOMS: atom_id res chain seq x y z
N MET A 1 -11.00 8.86 -7.87
CA MET A 1 -10.43 8.14 -6.72
C MET A 1 -10.62 6.68 -7.02
N ILE A 2 -9.54 5.91 -7.19
CA ILE A 2 -9.67 4.46 -7.42
C ILE A 2 -10.03 3.79 -6.10
N THR A 3 -11.00 2.89 -6.13
CA THR A 3 -11.41 2.09 -4.98
C THR A 3 -10.52 0.86 -4.84
N THR A 4 -10.47 0.27 -3.65
CA THR A 4 -9.77 -1.01 -3.43
C THR A 4 -10.28 -2.09 -4.40
N GLN A 5 -11.58 -2.09 -4.71
CA GLN A 5 -12.17 -3.05 -5.64
C GLN A 5 -11.65 -2.88 -7.07
N GLU A 6 -11.60 -1.64 -7.57
CA GLU A 6 -11.05 -1.34 -8.90
C GLU A 6 -9.56 -1.70 -8.99
N PHE A 7 -8.80 -1.49 -7.90
CA PHE A 7 -7.39 -1.88 -7.83
C PHE A 7 -7.21 -3.41 -7.85
N THR A 8 -8.04 -4.15 -7.11
CA THR A 8 -8.05 -5.63 -7.12
C THR A 8 -8.39 -6.19 -8.49
N SER A 9 -9.38 -5.62 -9.18
CA SER A 9 -9.74 -6.01 -10.55
C SER A 9 -8.58 -5.77 -11.52
N ALA A 10 -7.95 -4.59 -11.46
CA ALA A 10 -6.79 -4.28 -12.29
C ALA A 10 -5.59 -5.21 -12.01
N LEU A 11 -5.36 -5.58 -10.75
CA LEU A 11 -4.30 -6.52 -10.37
C LEU A 11 -4.53 -7.91 -10.99
N LYS A 12 -5.77 -8.40 -10.94
CA LYS A 12 -6.15 -9.69 -11.53
C LYS A 12 -6.00 -9.69 -13.05
N GLU A 13 -6.39 -8.61 -13.72
CA GLU A 13 -6.24 -8.47 -15.18
C GLU A 13 -4.78 -8.46 -15.62
N LYS A 14 -3.89 -7.86 -14.82
CA LYS A 14 -2.45 -7.73 -15.16
C LYS A 14 -1.63 -8.96 -14.77
N MET A 15 -2.07 -9.73 -13.78
CA MET A 15 -1.36 -10.92 -13.29
C MET A 15 -2.32 -12.11 -13.13
N PRO A 16 -2.99 -12.55 -14.21
CA PRO A 16 -4.02 -13.58 -14.15
C PRO A 16 -3.48 -14.94 -13.69
N ASP A 17 -2.20 -15.23 -13.95
CA ASP A 17 -1.55 -16.48 -13.57
C ASP A 17 -1.35 -16.60 -12.06
N LEU A 18 -1.19 -15.46 -11.37
CA LEU A 18 -0.95 -15.38 -9.93
C LEU A 18 -2.25 -15.31 -9.13
N PHE A 19 -3.28 -14.67 -9.68
CA PHE A 19 -4.55 -14.41 -9.01
C PHE A 19 -5.71 -15.12 -9.71
N GLN A 20 -5.79 -16.42 -9.52
CA GLN A 20 -6.81 -17.25 -10.16
C GLN A 20 -8.19 -17.07 -9.52
N LYS A 21 -8.23 -16.79 -8.21
CA LYS A 21 -9.48 -16.58 -7.45
C LYS A 21 -9.56 -15.14 -6.97
N ASP A 22 -10.79 -14.62 -6.92
CA ASP A 22 -11.03 -13.21 -6.58
C ASP A 22 -10.55 -12.84 -5.17
N TYR A 23 -10.57 -13.79 -4.24
CA TYR A 23 -10.10 -13.56 -2.89
C TYR A 23 -8.57 -13.47 -2.80
N ASP A 24 -7.80 -14.14 -3.67
CA ASP A 24 -6.33 -14.12 -3.62
C ASP A 24 -5.79 -12.71 -3.92
N ALA A 25 -6.39 -12.03 -4.91
CA ALA A 25 -6.04 -10.66 -5.24
C ALA A 25 -6.43 -9.69 -4.12
N ARG A 26 -7.61 -9.88 -3.53
CA ARG A 26 -8.10 -9.04 -2.43
C ARG A 26 -7.21 -9.17 -1.19
N ASP A 27 -6.91 -10.39 -0.77
CA ASP A 27 -6.06 -10.65 0.40
C ASP A 27 -4.66 -10.07 0.19
N THR A 28 -4.14 -10.14 -1.04
CA THR A 28 -2.85 -9.55 -1.39
C THR A 28 -2.87 -8.03 -1.28
N VAL A 29 -3.91 -7.37 -1.80
CA VAL A 29 -4.08 -5.92 -1.70
C VAL A 29 -4.21 -5.49 -0.24
N ASP A 30 -4.97 -6.22 0.57
CA ASP A 30 -5.12 -5.97 2.01
C ASP A 30 -3.78 -6.13 2.75
N ILE A 31 -2.99 -7.15 2.40
CA ILE A 31 -1.63 -7.35 2.95
C ILE A 31 -0.71 -6.19 2.57
N ILE A 32 -0.71 -5.75 1.30
CA ILE A 32 0.12 -4.61 0.84
C ILE A 32 -0.21 -3.36 1.64
N PHE A 33 -1.51 -3.04 1.78
CA PHE A 33 -1.94 -1.87 2.54
C PHE A 33 -1.72 -2.00 4.06
N ALA A 34 -1.65 -3.22 4.61
CA ALA A 34 -1.31 -3.45 6.02
C ALA A 34 0.22 -3.39 6.29
N CYS A 35 1.04 -3.75 5.32
CA CYS A 35 2.50 -3.72 5.44
C CYS A 35 3.05 -2.31 5.61
N ILE A 36 2.51 -1.32 4.89
CA ILE A 36 2.95 0.09 4.96
C ILE A 36 2.80 0.67 6.38
N PRO A 37 1.62 0.70 7.02
CA PRO A 37 1.47 1.23 8.37
C PRO A 37 2.23 0.42 9.42
N ARG A 38 2.40 -0.90 9.21
CA ARG A 38 3.24 -1.72 10.11
C ARG A 38 4.72 -1.35 10.00
N ALA A 39 5.21 -1.11 8.79
CA ALA A 39 6.58 -0.64 8.58
C ALA A 39 6.78 0.76 9.17
N LEU A 40 5.83 1.68 8.98
CA LEU A 40 5.87 3.04 9.54
C LEU A 40 5.78 3.10 11.08
N LYS A 41 5.32 2.02 11.73
CA LYS A 41 5.41 1.90 13.20
C LYS A 41 6.84 1.66 13.69
N ASN A 42 7.64 0.95 12.88
CA ASN A 42 8.98 0.47 13.25
C ASN A 42 10.11 1.27 12.57
N ALA A 43 9.81 1.98 11.48
CA ALA A 43 10.74 2.77 10.69
C ALA A 43 10.11 4.13 10.39
N ASP A 44 10.94 5.17 10.30
CA ASP A 44 10.44 6.53 10.03
C ASP A 44 10.03 6.74 8.57
N THR A 45 10.39 5.81 7.67
CA THR A 45 10.16 5.96 6.22
C THR A 45 10.06 4.61 5.50
N VAL A 46 9.19 4.53 4.51
CA VAL A 46 8.98 3.41 3.57
C VAL A 46 9.16 3.94 2.16
N ASP A 47 10.10 3.37 1.42
CA ASP A 47 10.31 3.68 0.01
C ASP A 47 9.57 2.67 -0.88
N ILE A 48 8.82 3.17 -1.86
CA ILE A 48 8.09 2.37 -2.84
C ILE A 48 8.63 2.69 -4.23
N PRO A 49 9.55 1.86 -4.76
CA PRO A 49 10.19 2.09 -6.05
C PRO A 49 9.18 2.34 -7.17
N GLY A 50 9.40 3.42 -7.93
CA GLY A 50 8.52 3.81 -9.04
C GLY A 50 7.22 4.52 -8.65
N ILE A 51 6.93 4.66 -7.34
CA ILE A 51 5.74 5.37 -6.84
C ILE A 51 6.15 6.59 -6.00
N GLY A 52 7.04 6.40 -5.03
CA GLY A 52 7.47 7.45 -4.12
C GLY A 52 7.74 6.94 -2.71
N GLN A 53 7.89 7.88 -1.79
CA GLN A 53 8.29 7.62 -0.41
C GLN A 53 7.18 8.03 0.56
N ILE A 54 6.92 7.20 1.57
CA ILE A 54 6.00 7.48 2.66
C ILE A 54 6.80 7.65 3.95
N SER A 55 6.64 8.76 4.66
CA SER A 55 7.35 9.04 5.91
C SER A 55 6.37 9.32 7.05
N ALA A 56 6.72 8.84 8.25
CA ALA A 56 6.02 9.17 9.47
C ALA A 56 6.67 10.40 10.13
N HIS A 57 5.87 11.41 10.44
CA HIS A 57 6.31 12.61 11.15
C HIS A 57 5.50 12.75 12.43
N SER A 58 6.18 13.02 13.55
CA SER A 58 5.52 13.38 14.80
C SER A 58 5.40 14.91 14.86
N GLU A 59 4.17 15.42 14.94
CA GLU A 59 3.88 16.83 15.16
C GLU A 59 3.11 16.97 16.48
N GLY A 60 3.81 17.40 17.53
CA GLY A 60 3.30 17.38 18.90
C GLY A 60 2.97 15.95 19.36
N ALA A 61 1.75 15.72 19.83
CA ALA A 61 1.28 14.40 20.27
C ALA A 61 0.71 13.53 19.13
N ARG A 62 0.66 14.03 17.88
CA ARG A 62 0.06 13.33 16.74
C ARG A 62 1.14 12.78 15.81
N LYS A 63 0.99 11.52 15.39
CA LYS A 63 1.72 10.96 14.26
C LYS A 63 0.97 11.26 12.98
N GLN A 64 1.61 11.96 12.05
CA GLN A 64 1.13 12.19 10.70
C GLN A 64 1.95 11.35 9.72
N VAL A 65 1.31 10.98 8.60
CA VAL A 65 1.97 10.27 7.50
C VAL A 65 2.00 11.21 6.30
N LYS A 66 3.17 11.37 5.69
CA LYS A 66 3.37 12.19 4.49
C LYS A 66 3.80 11.28 3.34
N PHE A 67 3.30 11.58 2.14
CA PHE A 67 3.71 10.93 0.91
C PHE A 67 4.42 11.93 0.01
N LYS A 68 5.59 11.54 -0.49
CA LYS A 68 6.39 12.27 -1.48
C LYS A 68 6.47 11.43 -2.75
N PRO A 69 5.80 11.83 -3.85
CA PRO A 69 5.91 11.13 -5.13
C PRO A 69 7.33 11.24 -5.69
N SER A 70 7.74 10.21 -6.44
CA SER A 70 8.99 10.22 -7.23
C SER A 70 8.80 10.83 -8.61
#